data_AF-A0A661Y2J3-F1
#
_entry.id   AF-A0A661Y2J3-F1
#
_cell.length_a   1.000
_cell.length_b   1.000
_cell.length_c   1.000
_cell.angle_alpha   90.00
_cell.angle_beta   90.00
_cell.angle_gamma   90.00
#
_symmetry.space_group_name_H-M   'P 1'
#
loop_
_entity.id
_entity.type
_entity.pdbx_description
1 polymer ?
#
loop_
_entity_poly.entity_id
_entity_poly.type
_entity_poly.pdbx_seq_one_letter_code
_entity_poly.pdbx_strand_id
1 'polypeptide(L)'
;MADSKDPTIPEENNSNANKSDDKKKEGFSDQFKTDDNSADKKKEGYSDQFKAEDDSAGKSKSVDNKIESGETEKKKDDKDEKKSKLKVSPKSFDKDKTEEQKETEKIKKRMGNSFSAFFSNLYALLTDILDIRSGSNVEKTNEAILDDIEFRGANVWALVASIIIASIGLNINSTAVVIGAMLISPLMGPIIGVGWSVAVNDLDALKKSVKNFMVMVIISIITSTVYFFISPLSSPSAELIGRTSPTILDLFIAFFGGVAGIVSMSKTGKVNVILGVAIATALIPPLCTAGYGLAEGRMDFFVGAAYLFLINSVFISLASFIMIRYLRFPLKEYLDPKKDKKVKRLLFYFGILVMIPSAYTFYNSIMLFRFNSEAERFVKTEINHNGSKVLKMETITGDSINVIELYMIGVGIDSLTLARWNNKLSDYKLQNTMLHVYQDKDLSSGDLSGDLEHIVKTGIIEDLYRKNQDELETKDQQIRFLERTIAGYKSQALPIVDIGPEAKSIIPLIDKIALGESYTVNDSGRVDTIYSIMVTWQDDKKIRKKQKNEAKEKLGRWISVRLKKDTVLVLDVN
;
A
#
# COMPACT_ATOMS: atom_id res chain seq x y z
N MET A 1 21.00 -59.49 26.72
CA MET A 1 19.60 -59.70 27.17
C MET A 1 19.37 -58.82 28.36
N ALA A 2 18.22 -58.14 28.37
CA ALA A 2 17.76 -57.06 29.25
C ALA A 2 17.90 -57.37 30.76
N ASP A 3 17.82 -56.44 31.72
CA ASP A 3 17.10 -55.17 31.73
C ASP A 3 17.54 -54.28 32.91
N SER A 4 17.11 -53.03 32.82
CA SER A 4 17.29 -51.80 33.63
C SER A 4 17.47 -51.84 35.17
N LYS A 5 18.28 -50.87 35.63
CA LYS A 5 18.12 -50.16 36.91
C LYS A 5 18.48 -48.68 36.71
N ASP A 6 17.56 -47.82 37.13
CA ASP A 6 17.78 -46.40 37.48
C ASP A 6 18.88 -46.31 38.57
N PRO A 7 19.71 -45.24 38.63
CA PRO A 7 19.37 -44.17 39.59
C PRO A 7 19.95 -42.74 39.31
N THR A 8 19.29 -41.77 39.94
CA THR A 8 19.77 -40.47 40.48
C THR A 8 21.29 -40.25 40.59
N ILE A 9 21.75 -39.03 40.22
CA ILE A 9 23.07 -38.48 40.54
C ILE A 9 22.93 -37.03 41.07
N PRO A 10 23.55 -36.67 42.22
CA PRO A 10 23.78 -35.31 42.69
C PRO A 10 25.23 -34.82 42.46
N GLU A 11 25.42 -33.52 42.70
CA GLU A 11 26.65 -32.71 42.62
C GLU A 11 27.92 -33.30 43.29
N GLU A 12 29.10 -32.99 42.73
CA GLU A 12 30.24 -32.55 43.56
C GLU A 12 31.35 -31.80 42.78
N ASN A 13 31.94 -30.85 43.51
CA ASN A 13 33.07 -29.96 43.22
C ASN A 13 34.38 -30.67 42.84
N ASN A 14 35.28 -29.99 42.10
CA ASN A 14 36.58 -29.63 42.68
C ASN A 14 37.31 -28.47 41.98
N SER A 15 37.94 -27.67 42.83
CA SER A 15 38.76 -26.49 42.66
C SER A 15 40.19 -26.76 42.15
N ASN A 16 40.79 -25.75 41.51
CA ASN A 16 42.16 -25.21 41.68
C ASN A 16 42.56 -24.40 40.43
N ALA A 17 43.45 -23.41 40.41
CA ALA A 17 43.96 -22.42 41.35
C ALA A 17 44.91 -21.52 40.51
N ASN A 18 44.72 -20.20 40.60
CA ASN A 18 45.70 -19.10 40.55
C ASN A 18 47.04 -19.26 39.80
N LYS A 19 47.31 -18.32 38.86
CA LYS A 19 48.41 -17.32 38.94
C LYS A 19 48.59 -16.58 37.61
N SER A 20 48.43 -15.26 37.62
CA SER A 20 49.50 -14.27 37.35
C SER A 20 48.90 -12.92 36.95
N ASP A 21 49.18 -11.92 37.78
CA ASP A 21 48.89 -10.50 37.56
C ASP A 21 49.64 -9.88 36.37
N ASP A 22 49.05 -8.79 35.89
CA ASP A 22 49.69 -7.59 35.33
C ASP A 22 50.62 -7.73 34.12
N LYS A 23 50.08 -7.39 32.95
CA LYS A 23 50.56 -6.25 32.13
C LYS A 23 49.68 -6.03 30.90
N LYS A 24 49.40 -4.76 30.62
CA LYS A 24 48.79 -4.18 29.40
C LYS A 24 47.24 -4.23 29.32
N LYS A 25 46.59 -3.51 30.23
CA LYS A 25 45.36 -2.76 29.90
C LYS A 25 45.74 -1.33 29.51
N GLU A 26 46.20 -1.16 28.27
CA GLU A 26 46.23 0.12 27.56
C GLU A 26 45.97 -0.19 26.09
N GLY A 27 44.95 0.46 25.51
CA GLY A 27 44.62 0.34 24.09
C GLY A 27 43.33 -0.40 23.81
N PHE A 28 42.18 0.16 24.20
CA PHE A 28 40.95 0.22 23.39
C PHE A 28 39.88 1.06 24.12
N SER A 29 40.19 2.31 24.42
CA SER A 29 39.23 3.29 24.97
C SER A 29 39.22 4.61 24.21
N ASP A 30 39.72 4.62 22.98
CA ASP A 30 39.73 5.78 22.08
C ASP A 30 39.31 5.34 20.68
N GLN A 31 38.01 5.08 20.49
CA GLN A 31 37.38 5.06 19.15
C GLN A 31 35.84 5.02 19.22
N PHE A 32 35.24 5.83 20.11
CA PHE A 32 33.80 6.15 20.03
C PHE A 32 33.56 7.58 20.56
N LYS A 33 34.28 8.54 19.98
CA LYS A 33 34.00 9.98 20.07
C LYS A 33 34.54 10.66 18.82
N THR A 34 33.73 10.65 17.77
CA THR A 34 33.66 11.70 16.73
C THR A 34 32.60 11.29 15.72
N ASP A 35 31.65 12.19 15.52
CA ASP A 35 30.70 12.31 14.40
C ASP A 35 29.22 12.37 14.81
N ASP A 36 28.94 13.16 15.85
CA ASP A 36 27.62 13.72 16.14
C ASP A 36 27.41 15.09 15.43
N ASN A 37 28.16 15.32 14.35
CA ASN A 37 28.17 16.57 13.59
C ASN A 37 27.80 16.31 12.11
N SER A 38 26.60 15.77 11.87
CA SER A 38 25.97 15.87 10.54
C SER A 38 24.45 15.98 10.55
N ALA A 39 23.81 16.16 11.72
CA ALA A 39 22.36 16.32 11.82
C ALA A 39 21.87 17.79 11.77
N ASP A 40 22.79 18.76 11.78
CA ASP A 40 22.46 20.19 11.94
C ASP A 40 22.55 21.04 10.65
N LYS A 41 22.51 20.41 9.47
CA LYS A 41 22.46 21.13 8.17
C LYS A 41 21.27 20.80 7.26
N LYS A 42 20.20 20.21 7.79
CA LYS A 42 18.95 19.96 7.04
C LYS A 42 17.67 20.44 7.75
N LYS A 43 17.76 21.54 8.49
CA LYS A 43 16.62 22.28 9.04
C LYS A 43 16.50 23.68 8.47
N GLU A 44 16.73 23.83 7.16
CA GLU A 44 16.32 25.02 6.41
C GLU A 44 15.76 24.50 5.08
N GLY A 45 14.45 24.65 4.86
CA GLY A 45 13.80 24.25 3.61
C GLY A 45 12.48 23.48 3.72
N TYR A 46 11.74 23.60 4.83
CA TYR A 46 10.35 23.10 4.92
C TYR A 46 9.53 23.99 5.86
N SER A 47 9.39 25.27 5.53
CA SER A 47 8.50 26.19 6.26
C SER A 47 7.70 27.15 5.37
N ASP A 48 7.69 26.97 4.04
CA ASP A 48 7.08 27.91 3.10
C ASP A 48 6.00 27.30 2.17
N GLN A 49 5.29 26.26 2.62
CA GLN A 49 4.06 25.82 1.95
C GLN A 49 3.08 25.29 3.00
N PHE A 50 2.34 26.19 3.64
CA PHE A 50 0.96 26.01 4.15
C PHE A 50 0.59 27.27 4.95
N LYS A 51 0.41 28.37 4.22
CA LYS A 51 -0.21 29.62 4.69
C LYS A 51 -1.07 30.15 3.54
N ALA A 52 -2.26 29.58 3.38
CA ALA A 52 -3.39 30.17 2.66
C ALA A 52 -4.58 29.21 2.73
N GLU A 53 -5.22 29.10 3.89
CA GLU A 53 -6.63 28.65 4.02
C GLU A 53 -7.02 28.73 5.49
N ASP A 54 -7.24 29.96 5.98
CA ASP A 54 -8.10 30.24 7.11
C ASP A 54 -8.28 31.76 7.19
N ASP A 55 -9.23 32.27 6.41
CA ASP A 55 -9.83 33.60 6.60
C ASP A 55 -11.16 33.65 5.84
N SER A 56 -12.22 33.08 6.42
CA SER A 56 -13.57 33.67 6.38
C SER A 56 -14.59 32.81 7.13
N ALA A 57 -14.78 33.07 8.43
CA ALA A 57 -16.02 32.76 9.12
C ALA A 57 -16.48 34.01 9.87
N GLY A 58 -17.59 34.60 9.43
CA GLY A 58 -18.14 35.79 10.10
C GLY A 58 -19.41 36.32 9.46
N LYS A 59 -20.54 35.62 9.64
CA LYS A 59 -21.86 36.20 10.00
C LYS A 59 -22.94 35.11 9.98
N SER A 60 -23.33 34.67 11.18
CA SER A 60 -24.58 33.96 11.42
C SER A 60 -25.62 34.95 11.98
N LYS A 61 -26.80 34.98 11.37
CA LYS A 61 -28.02 35.48 12.01
C LYS A 61 -29.14 34.46 11.76
N SER A 62 -29.64 33.97 12.90
CA SER A 62 -30.89 33.27 13.18
C SER A 62 -32.06 33.54 12.25
N VAL A 63 -32.77 32.48 11.83
CA VAL A 63 -34.24 32.47 11.72
C VAL A 63 -34.79 31.09 12.11
N ASP A 64 -35.81 31.13 12.95
CA ASP A 64 -36.53 30.04 13.59
C ASP A 64 -37.33 29.13 12.64
N ASN A 65 -37.45 27.87 13.06
CA ASN A 65 -38.40 26.89 12.56
C ASN A 65 -39.81 27.16 13.11
N LYS A 66 -40.83 27.13 12.26
CA LYS A 66 -42.22 26.95 12.69
C LYS A 66 -42.94 25.94 11.81
N ILE A 67 -43.53 24.97 12.50
CA ILE A 67 -44.36 23.85 12.06
C ILE A 67 -45.68 24.36 11.51
N GLU A 68 -46.19 23.79 10.42
CA GLU A 68 -47.63 23.54 10.27
C GLU A 68 -47.94 22.39 9.31
N SER A 69 -49.00 21.67 9.69
CA SER A 69 -49.55 20.39 9.27
C SER A 69 -50.52 20.46 8.09
N GLY A 70 -50.78 19.33 7.42
CA GLY A 70 -52.00 19.16 6.62
C GLY A 70 -52.08 17.86 5.81
N GLU A 71 -52.80 16.87 6.34
CA GLU A 71 -53.40 15.73 5.60
C GLU A 71 -54.37 16.23 4.51
N THR A 72 -54.67 15.55 3.39
CA THR A 72 -55.64 14.44 3.32
C THR A 72 -55.78 13.88 1.90
N GLU A 73 -56.16 12.60 1.82
CA GLU A 73 -56.57 11.80 0.65
C GLU A 73 -57.84 12.31 -0.07
N LYS A 74 -57.97 12.05 -1.39
CA LYS A 74 -58.96 11.10 -2.01
C LYS A 74 -59.18 11.27 -3.52
N LYS A 75 -59.09 10.11 -4.22
CA LYS A 75 -60.01 9.50 -5.24
C LYS A 75 -60.60 10.37 -6.37
N LYS A 76 -60.28 10.05 -7.64
CA LYS A 76 -61.00 9.20 -8.63
C LYS A 76 -62.21 9.89 -9.29
N ASP A 77 -62.21 9.99 -10.62
CA ASP A 77 -63.12 9.22 -11.49
C ASP A 77 -62.90 9.49 -13.00
N ASP A 78 -63.13 8.43 -13.78
CA ASP A 78 -63.10 8.29 -15.23
C ASP A 78 -64.18 9.10 -15.97
N LYS A 79 -63.94 9.46 -17.24
CA LYS A 79 -64.63 8.87 -18.42
C LYS A 79 -64.43 9.67 -19.72
N ASP A 80 -64.01 8.93 -20.74
CA ASP A 80 -64.52 8.83 -22.11
C ASP A 80 -65.10 10.07 -22.83
N GLU A 81 -64.54 10.41 -24.00
CA GLU A 81 -65.19 10.10 -25.28
C GLU A 81 -64.32 10.35 -26.53
N LYS A 82 -64.40 9.40 -27.47
CA LYS A 82 -63.86 9.45 -28.84
C LYS A 82 -64.56 10.53 -29.68
N LYS A 83 -63.84 11.14 -30.63
CA LYS A 83 -64.24 11.13 -32.06
C LYS A 83 -63.14 11.60 -33.01
N SER A 84 -62.95 10.76 -34.03
CA SER A 84 -62.15 10.90 -35.24
C SER A 84 -62.61 12.04 -36.16
N LYS A 85 -61.68 12.70 -36.89
CA LYS A 85 -61.49 12.58 -38.35
C LYS A 85 -60.70 13.75 -38.97
N LEU A 86 -59.89 13.35 -39.96
CA LEU A 86 -59.49 14.02 -41.20
C LEU A 86 -58.31 15.03 -41.22
N LYS A 87 -57.33 14.62 -42.02
CA LYS A 87 -56.23 15.34 -42.70
C LYS A 87 -56.57 16.79 -43.10
N VAL A 88 -55.58 17.66 -43.05
CA VAL A 88 -54.89 18.29 -44.22
C VAL A 88 -53.77 19.20 -43.68
N SER A 89 -52.55 19.05 -44.21
CA SER A 89 -51.52 20.10 -44.18
C SER A 89 -51.49 20.74 -45.56
N PRO A 90 -51.22 22.06 -45.68
CA PRO A 90 -49.86 22.39 -46.11
C PRO A 90 -49.28 23.69 -45.54
N LYS A 91 -47.95 23.65 -45.34
CA LYS A 91 -46.94 24.68 -45.67
C LYS A 91 -46.90 26.01 -44.91
N SER A 92 -45.83 26.10 -44.09
CA SER A 92 -44.78 27.14 -44.07
C SER A 92 -45.16 28.62 -43.94
N PHE A 93 -44.86 29.21 -42.78
CA PHE A 93 -44.10 30.47 -42.70
C PHE A 93 -43.25 30.45 -41.42
N ASP A 94 -41.97 30.74 -41.59
CA ASP A 94 -40.89 30.69 -40.62
C ASP A 94 -40.74 32.06 -39.91
N LYS A 95 -40.04 32.04 -38.76
CA LYS A 95 -39.51 33.16 -37.96
C LYS A 95 -40.44 33.82 -36.93
N ASP A 96 -40.29 33.38 -35.67
CA ASP A 96 -39.60 34.22 -34.69
C ASP A 96 -38.94 33.37 -33.60
N LYS A 97 -37.60 33.29 -33.60
CA LYS A 97 -36.85 32.70 -32.49
C LYS A 97 -36.63 33.80 -31.46
N THR A 98 -37.34 33.70 -30.33
CA THR A 98 -37.25 34.58 -29.16
C THR A 98 -35.78 34.81 -28.77
N GLU A 99 -35.41 36.05 -28.45
CA GLU A 99 -34.03 36.48 -28.17
C GLU A 99 -33.33 35.61 -27.11
N GLU A 100 -34.08 35.12 -26.13
CA GLU A 100 -33.62 34.16 -25.10
C GLU A 100 -33.03 32.86 -25.69
N GLN A 101 -33.61 32.32 -26.77
CA GLN A 101 -33.10 31.09 -27.40
C GLN A 101 -31.80 31.31 -28.16
N LYS A 102 -31.60 32.50 -28.75
CA LYS A 102 -30.34 32.87 -29.41
C LYS A 102 -29.23 33.12 -28.39
N GLU A 103 -29.57 33.66 -27.22
CA GLU A 103 -28.61 33.94 -26.16
C GLU A 103 -28.17 32.66 -25.44
N THR A 104 -29.10 31.75 -25.14
CA THR A 104 -28.78 30.41 -24.60
C THR A 104 -28.00 29.53 -25.59
N GLU A 105 -28.29 29.57 -26.89
CA GLU A 105 -27.45 28.88 -27.89
C GLU A 105 -26.04 29.49 -27.97
N LYS A 106 -25.91 30.82 -27.90
CA LYS A 106 -24.59 31.50 -27.88
C LYS A 106 -23.80 31.16 -26.61
N ILE A 107 -24.44 31.10 -25.45
CA ILE A 107 -23.81 30.72 -24.18
C ILE A 107 -23.39 29.24 -24.23
N LYS A 108 -24.25 28.33 -24.70
CA LYS A 108 -23.92 26.91 -24.86
C LYS A 108 -22.77 26.69 -25.85
N LYS A 109 -22.71 27.48 -26.93
CA LYS A 109 -21.61 27.43 -27.91
C LYS A 109 -20.31 28.03 -27.38
N ARG A 110 -20.36 29.14 -26.63
CA ARG A 110 -19.19 29.71 -25.94
C ARG A 110 -18.66 28.80 -24.84
N MET A 111 -19.54 28.17 -24.08
CA MET A 111 -19.21 27.23 -23.02
C MET A 111 -18.64 25.93 -23.61
N GLY A 112 -19.23 25.40 -24.68
CA GLY A 112 -18.66 24.26 -25.42
C GLY A 112 -17.29 24.55 -26.04
N ASN A 113 -17.08 25.75 -26.59
CA ASN A 113 -15.77 26.18 -27.10
C ASN A 113 -14.75 26.40 -25.98
N SER A 114 -15.18 26.89 -24.80
CA SER A 114 -14.31 27.09 -23.64
C SER A 114 -13.92 25.78 -22.98
N PHE A 115 -14.85 24.83 -22.84
CA PHE A 115 -14.56 23.46 -22.39
C PHE A 115 -13.66 22.72 -23.38
N SER A 116 -13.90 22.85 -24.68
CA SER A 116 -13.04 22.28 -25.72
C SER A 116 -11.63 22.89 -25.67
N ALA A 117 -11.52 24.21 -25.50
CA ALA A 117 -10.22 24.89 -25.35
C ALA A 117 -9.51 24.49 -24.05
N PHE A 118 -10.24 24.30 -22.95
CA PHE A 118 -9.69 23.77 -21.70
C PHE A 118 -9.19 22.33 -21.88
N PHE A 119 -9.97 21.46 -22.51
CA PHE A 119 -9.55 20.09 -22.81
C PHE A 119 -8.37 20.04 -23.78
N SER A 120 -8.31 20.91 -24.79
CA SER A 120 -7.16 20.96 -25.70
C SER A 120 -5.91 21.47 -25.00
N ASN A 121 -6.03 22.45 -24.11
CA ASN A 121 -4.91 22.97 -23.32
C ASN A 121 -4.46 21.98 -22.25
N LEU A 122 -5.40 21.28 -21.60
CA LEU A 122 -5.13 20.21 -20.67
C LEU A 122 -4.48 19.02 -21.37
N TYR A 123 -4.97 18.66 -22.57
CA TYR A 123 -4.36 17.64 -23.41
C TYR A 123 -2.95 18.06 -23.85
N ALA A 124 -2.74 19.31 -24.24
CA ALA A 124 -1.42 19.85 -24.59
C ALA A 124 -0.45 19.79 -23.41
N LEU A 125 -0.87 20.22 -22.21
CA LEU A 125 -0.07 20.14 -20.98
C LEU A 125 0.21 18.68 -20.58
N LEU A 126 -0.80 17.80 -20.65
CA LEU A 126 -0.63 16.37 -20.41
C LEU A 126 0.37 15.78 -21.40
N THR A 127 0.27 16.12 -22.68
CA THR A 127 1.19 15.62 -23.70
C THR A 127 2.60 16.14 -23.52
N ASP A 128 2.78 17.37 -23.02
CA ASP A 128 4.09 17.96 -22.75
C ASP A 128 4.73 17.35 -21.49
N ILE A 129 3.98 17.21 -20.40
CA ILE A 129 4.43 16.57 -19.15
C ILE A 129 4.72 15.07 -19.36
N LEU A 130 3.92 14.39 -20.18
CA LEU A 130 4.11 12.98 -20.52
C LEU A 130 5.13 12.77 -21.65
N ASP A 131 5.73 13.82 -22.23
CA ASP A 131 6.72 13.66 -23.29
C ASP A 131 8.10 13.25 -22.75
N ILE A 132 8.20 11.95 -22.45
CA ILE A 132 9.42 11.30 -21.98
C ILE A 132 10.48 11.20 -23.10
N ARG A 133 10.12 11.46 -24.37
CA ARG A 133 11.03 11.29 -25.52
C ARG A 133 12.17 12.31 -25.53
N SER A 134 11.93 13.51 -24.99
CA SER A 134 12.92 14.60 -24.96
C SER A 134 14.15 14.29 -24.11
N GLY A 135 14.02 13.40 -23.12
CA GLY A 135 15.09 12.98 -22.21
C GLY A 135 15.58 11.54 -22.38
N SER A 136 15.11 10.80 -23.39
CA SER A 136 15.47 9.39 -23.58
C SER A 136 16.74 9.23 -24.42
N ASN A 137 17.69 8.44 -23.94
CA ASN A 137 18.88 8.05 -24.70
C ASN A 137 18.69 6.65 -25.29
N VAL A 138 18.25 6.59 -26.54
CA VAL A 138 17.83 5.35 -27.20
C VAL A 138 19.02 4.39 -27.37
N GLU A 139 20.18 4.89 -27.76
CA GLU A 139 21.40 4.10 -27.96
C GLU A 139 21.85 3.42 -26.66
N LYS A 140 21.99 4.18 -25.56
CA LYS A 140 22.36 3.62 -24.25
C LYS A 140 21.34 2.60 -23.74
N THR A 141 20.06 2.82 -24.04
CA THR A 141 18.98 1.91 -23.62
C THR A 141 19.04 0.61 -24.38
N ASN A 142 19.35 0.65 -25.68
CA ASN A 142 19.52 -0.55 -26.49
C ASN A 142 20.70 -1.39 -26.01
N GLU A 143 21.84 -0.76 -25.73
CA GLU A 143 23.02 -1.44 -25.17
C GLU A 143 22.69 -2.09 -23.82
N ALA A 144 22.05 -1.34 -22.91
CA ALA A 144 21.66 -1.86 -21.59
C ALA A 144 20.72 -3.08 -21.69
N ILE A 145 19.71 -3.05 -22.57
CA ILE A 145 18.80 -4.18 -22.75
C ILE A 145 19.54 -5.40 -23.35
N LEU A 146 20.44 -5.17 -24.31
CA LEU A 146 21.21 -6.25 -24.93
C LEU A 146 22.18 -6.93 -23.97
N ASP A 147 22.80 -6.15 -23.08
CA ASP A 147 23.66 -6.65 -22.00
C ASP A 147 22.85 -7.43 -20.96
N ASP A 148 21.68 -6.93 -20.56
CA ASP A 148 20.79 -7.59 -19.59
C ASP A 148 20.19 -8.90 -20.13
N ILE A 149 20.09 -9.07 -21.46
CA ILE A 149 19.69 -10.35 -22.07
C ILE A 149 20.76 -11.44 -21.84
N GLU A 150 22.03 -11.08 -21.61
CA GLU A 150 23.10 -12.07 -21.45
C GLU A 150 23.01 -12.85 -20.13
N PHE A 151 22.74 -14.14 -20.24
CA PHE A 151 22.73 -15.04 -19.09
C PHE A 151 23.99 -15.92 -19.07
N ARG A 152 25.06 -15.44 -18.42
CA ARG A 152 26.34 -16.17 -18.25
C ARG A 152 27.00 -15.87 -16.90
N GLY A 153 27.78 -16.83 -16.40
CA GLY A 153 28.69 -16.65 -15.26
C GLY A 153 27.99 -16.17 -13.99
N ALA A 154 28.30 -14.95 -13.57
CA ALA A 154 27.78 -14.33 -12.34
C ALA A 154 26.26 -14.29 -12.27
N ASN A 155 25.57 -14.03 -13.38
CA ASN A 155 24.10 -13.96 -13.43
C ASN A 155 23.44 -15.30 -13.09
N VAL A 156 24.10 -16.43 -13.41
CA VAL A 156 23.61 -17.78 -13.06
C VAL A 156 23.69 -18.01 -11.55
N TRP A 157 24.83 -17.69 -10.95
CA TRP A 157 25.04 -17.82 -9.51
C TRP A 157 24.14 -16.88 -8.71
N ALA A 158 23.98 -15.64 -9.18
CA ALA A 158 23.04 -14.67 -8.59
C ALA A 158 21.60 -15.19 -8.64
N LEU A 159 21.18 -15.78 -9.76
CA LEU A 159 19.86 -16.40 -9.88
C LEU A 159 19.68 -17.55 -8.89
N VAL A 160 20.60 -18.52 -8.86
CA VAL A 160 20.53 -19.67 -7.94
C VAL A 160 20.49 -19.20 -6.49
N ALA A 161 21.37 -18.27 -6.09
CA ALA A 161 21.37 -17.70 -4.75
C ALA A 161 20.06 -16.98 -4.44
N SER A 162 19.53 -16.17 -5.36
CA SER A 162 18.26 -15.47 -5.18
C SER A 162 17.08 -16.43 -4.98
N ILE A 163 17.04 -17.55 -5.72
CA ILE A 163 15.97 -18.55 -5.59
C ILE A 163 16.06 -19.29 -4.26
N ILE A 164 17.26 -19.62 -3.79
CA ILE A 164 17.46 -20.23 -2.47
C ILE A 164 17.01 -19.26 -1.37
N ILE A 165 17.46 -18.01 -1.41
CA ILE A 165 17.08 -16.98 -0.41
C ILE A 165 15.58 -16.73 -0.43
N ALA A 166 14.97 -16.66 -1.62
CA ALA A 166 13.52 -16.50 -1.76
C ALA A 166 12.77 -17.71 -1.18
N SER A 167 13.24 -18.93 -1.44
CA SER A 167 12.61 -20.16 -0.92
C SER A 167 12.74 -20.26 0.61
N ILE A 168 13.87 -19.81 1.18
CA ILE A 168 14.04 -19.64 2.63
C ILE A 168 13.05 -18.59 3.16
N GLY A 169 12.98 -17.42 2.52
CA GLY A 169 12.08 -16.34 2.90
C GLY A 169 10.61 -16.77 2.89
N LEU A 170 10.20 -17.54 1.88
CA LEU A 170 8.85 -18.13 1.79
C LEU A 170 8.61 -19.19 2.87
N ASN A 171 9.61 -20.02 3.18
CA ASN A 171 9.53 -21.03 4.24
C ASN A 171 9.31 -20.36 5.61
N ILE A 172 10.06 -19.32 5.94
CA ILE A 172 9.92 -18.58 7.21
C ILE A 172 8.83 -17.49 7.18
N ASN A 173 8.04 -17.42 6.10
CA ASN A 173 6.99 -16.41 5.91
C ASN A 173 7.47 -14.95 6.10
N SER A 174 8.67 -14.63 5.58
CA SER A 174 9.30 -13.30 5.70
C SER A 174 9.33 -12.55 4.37
N THR A 175 8.37 -11.64 4.19
CA THR A 175 8.28 -10.79 2.99
C THR A 175 9.54 -9.95 2.78
N ALA A 176 10.21 -9.50 3.84
CA ALA A 176 11.45 -8.72 3.75
C ALA A 176 12.61 -9.50 3.10
N VAL A 177 12.79 -10.77 3.48
CA VAL A 177 13.82 -11.65 2.89
C VAL A 177 13.48 -11.95 1.43
N VAL A 178 12.19 -12.18 1.15
CA VAL A 178 11.69 -12.41 -0.21
C VAL A 178 11.93 -11.19 -1.11
N ILE A 179 11.71 -9.98 -0.62
CA ILE A 179 12.04 -8.72 -1.32
C ILE A 179 13.56 -8.57 -1.53
N GLY A 180 14.37 -8.93 -0.52
CA GLY A 180 15.83 -8.92 -0.65
C GLY A 180 16.33 -9.84 -1.77
N ALA A 181 15.77 -11.05 -1.87
CA ALA A 181 16.07 -11.98 -2.95
C ALA A 181 15.67 -11.43 -4.33
N MET A 182 14.53 -10.74 -4.40
CA MET A 182 14.01 -10.13 -5.63
C MET A 182 14.95 -9.10 -6.25
N LEU A 183 15.63 -8.32 -5.41
CA LEU A 183 16.59 -7.31 -5.84
C LEU A 183 17.85 -7.85 -6.49
N ILE A 184 18.21 -9.09 -6.16
CA ILE A 184 19.45 -9.72 -6.64
C ILE A 184 19.23 -10.40 -8.00
N SER A 185 17.99 -10.78 -8.31
CA SER A 185 17.71 -11.67 -9.43
C SER A 185 17.76 -10.97 -10.80
N PRO A 186 18.48 -11.52 -11.78
CA PRO A 186 18.59 -10.93 -13.11
C PRO A 186 17.43 -11.30 -14.07
N LEU A 187 16.31 -11.82 -13.55
CA LEU A 187 15.27 -12.45 -14.36
C LEU A 187 14.52 -11.48 -15.32
N MET A 188 14.63 -10.18 -15.09
CA MET A 188 13.96 -9.15 -15.89
C MET A 188 14.57 -8.96 -17.27
N GLY A 189 15.89 -9.07 -17.39
CA GLY A 189 16.62 -8.72 -18.61
C GLY A 189 16.06 -9.44 -19.84
N PRO A 190 15.99 -10.78 -19.83
CA PRO A 190 15.40 -11.53 -20.95
C PRO A 190 13.92 -11.24 -21.20
N ILE A 191 13.10 -10.95 -20.17
CA ILE A 191 11.67 -10.65 -20.35
C ILE A 191 11.49 -9.30 -21.08
N ILE A 192 12.18 -8.26 -20.62
CA ILE A 192 12.23 -6.96 -21.27
C ILE A 192 12.79 -7.10 -22.68
N GLY A 193 13.83 -7.93 -22.84
CA GLY A 193 14.47 -8.25 -24.10
C GLY A 193 13.53 -8.88 -25.13
N VAL A 194 12.59 -9.74 -24.73
CA VAL A 194 11.54 -10.28 -25.64
C VAL A 194 10.68 -9.13 -26.18
N GLY A 195 10.16 -8.27 -25.31
CA GLY A 195 9.34 -7.12 -25.71
C GLY A 195 10.08 -6.15 -26.63
N TRP A 196 11.34 -5.85 -26.29
CA TRP A 196 12.22 -5.00 -27.09
C TRP A 196 12.51 -5.59 -28.46
N SER A 197 12.86 -6.87 -28.53
CA SER A 197 13.22 -7.56 -29.77
C SER A 197 12.06 -7.56 -30.77
N VAL A 198 10.83 -7.76 -30.30
CA VAL A 198 9.63 -7.69 -31.13
C VAL A 198 9.35 -6.24 -31.57
N ALA A 199 9.57 -5.25 -30.71
CA ALA A 199 9.33 -3.84 -31.04
C ALA A 199 10.32 -3.29 -32.09
N VAL A 200 11.59 -3.71 -32.01
CA VAL A 200 12.69 -3.26 -32.89
C VAL A 200 12.85 -4.12 -34.15
N ASN A 201 12.08 -5.21 -34.28
CA ASN A 201 12.20 -6.19 -35.36
C ASN A 201 13.52 -7.01 -35.37
N ASP A 202 14.11 -7.27 -34.20
CA ASP A 202 15.34 -8.07 -34.08
C ASP A 202 15.06 -9.54 -33.73
N LEU A 203 15.17 -10.43 -34.73
CA LEU A 203 14.93 -11.86 -34.54
C LEU A 203 16.05 -12.55 -33.76
N ASP A 204 17.29 -12.09 -33.90
CA ASP A 204 18.43 -12.71 -33.23
C ASP A 204 18.38 -12.42 -31.74
N ALA A 205 18.06 -11.17 -31.38
CA ALA A 205 17.80 -10.78 -30.00
C ALA A 205 16.56 -11.50 -29.43
N LEU A 206 15.49 -11.68 -30.21
CA LEU A 206 14.31 -12.42 -29.75
C LEU A 206 14.68 -13.86 -29.38
N LYS A 207 15.40 -14.57 -30.26
CA LYS A 207 15.83 -15.95 -30.01
C LYS A 207 16.73 -16.04 -28.78
N LYS A 208 17.67 -15.10 -28.62
CA LYS A 208 18.57 -15.04 -27.46
C LYS A 208 17.78 -14.82 -26.17
N SER A 209 16.85 -13.86 -26.18
CA SER A 209 15.99 -13.52 -25.04
C SER A 209 15.10 -14.68 -24.62
N VAL A 210 14.37 -15.30 -25.56
CA VAL A 210 13.51 -16.47 -25.28
C VAL A 210 14.32 -17.65 -24.76
N LYS A 211 15.48 -17.93 -25.38
CA LYS A 211 16.36 -19.04 -24.94
C LYS A 211 16.85 -18.81 -23.51
N ASN A 212 17.38 -17.62 -23.22
CA ASN A 212 17.92 -17.33 -21.89
C ASN A 212 16.81 -17.29 -20.84
N PHE A 213 15.66 -16.70 -21.15
CA PHE A 213 14.47 -16.74 -20.30
C PHE A 213 14.08 -18.18 -19.93
N MET A 214 13.96 -19.08 -20.91
CA MET A 214 13.60 -20.49 -20.64
C MET A 214 14.65 -21.20 -19.78
N VAL A 215 15.94 -20.96 -20.03
CA VAL A 215 17.02 -21.51 -19.20
C VAL A 215 16.92 -21.01 -17.75
N MET A 216 16.65 -19.72 -17.55
CA MET A 216 16.49 -19.15 -16.20
C MET A 216 15.29 -19.72 -15.48
N VAL A 217 14.15 -19.91 -16.17
CA VAL A 217 12.95 -20.55 -15.60
C VAL A 217 13.26 -21.97 -15.15
N ILE A 218 13.89 -22.78 -16.01
CA ILE A 218 14.25 -24.17 -15.70
C ILE A 218 15.20 -24.22 -14.50
N ILE A 219 16.26 -23.41 -14.48
CA ILE A 219 17.21 -23.35 -13.36
C ILE A 219 16.49 -22.94 -12.08
N SER A 220 15.59 -21.95 -12.14
CA SER A 220 14.85 -21.47 -10.98
C SER A 220 13.95 -22.56 -10.40
N ILE A 221 13.16 -23.22 -11.25
CA ILE A 221 12.28 -24.32 -10.83
C ILE A 221 13.08 -25.49 -10.26
N ILE A 222 14.17 -25.90 -10.91
CA ILE A 222 15.03 -26.99 -10.40
C ILE A 222 15.61 -26.60 -9.04
N THR A 223 16.12 -25.37 -8.90
CA THR A 223 16.76 -24.90 -7.66
C THR A 223 15.77 -24.86 -6.50
N SER A 224 14.57 -24.28 -6.70
CA SER A 224 13.54 -24.26 -5.65
C SER A 224 13.01 -25.66 -5.35
N THR A 225 12.81 -26.51 -6.35
CA THR A 225 12.39 -27.91 -6.15
C THR A 225 13.42 -28.67 -5.31
N VAL A 226 14.71 -28.57 -5.61
CA VAL A 226 15.78 -29.22 -4.84
C VAL A 226 15.79 -28.71 -3.40
N TYR A 227 15.64 -27.39 -3.20
CA TYR A 227 15.57 -26.81 -1.86
C TYR A 227 14.40 -27.36 -1.04
N PHE A 228 13.17 -27.35 -1.58
CA PHE A 228 11.98 -27.83 -0.86
C PHE A 228 11.98 -29.34 -0.69
N PHE A 229 12.59 -30.09 -1.61
CA PHE A 229 12.77 -31.53 -1.47
C PHE A 229 13.71 -31.89 -0.30
N ILE A 230 14.76 -31.09 -0.06
CA ILE A 230 15.69 -31.27 1.06
C ILE A 230 15.13 -30.71 2.37
N SER A 231 14.36 -29.63 2.29
CA SER A 231 13.71 -28.97 3.43
C SER A 231 12.19 -29.11 3.33
N PRO A 232 11.63 -30.33 3.53
CA PRO A 232 10.20 -30.54 3.43
C PRO A 232 9.47 -29.71 4.48
N LEU A 233 8.45 -28.99 4.02
CA LEU A 233 7.58 -28.17 4.85
C LEU A 233 6.46 -29.04 5.41
N SER A 234 6.18 -28.96 6.70
CA SER A 234 5.01 -29.67 7.28
C SER A 234 3.68 -29.04 6.85
N SER A 235 3.68 -27.76 6.42
CA SER A 235 2.50 -27.05 5.94
C SER A 235 2.89 -25.89 5.00
N PRO A 236 2.11 -25.61 3.93
CA PRO A 236 2.37 -24.49 3.04
C PRO A 236 2.17 -23.15 3.77
N SER A 237 3.14 -22.23 3.65
CA SER A 237 3.04 -20.90 4.24
C SER A 237 2.02 -20.03 3.50
N ALA A 238 1.47 -19.02 4.20
CA ALA A 238 0.49 -18.09 3.61
C ALA A 238 1.05 -17.34 2.38
N GLU A 239 2.33 -16.93 2.44
CA GLU A 239 3.02 -16.33 1.29
C GLU A 239 3.13 -17.29 0.08
N LEU A 240 3.14 -18.61 0.30
CA LEU A 240 3.13 -19.58 -0.79
C LEU A 240 1.76 -19.71 -1.44
N ILE A 241 0.72 -19.81 -0.60
CA ILE A 241 -0.69 -19.97 -0.99
C ILE A 241 -1.14 -18.72 -1.77
N GLY A 242 -0.76 -17.53 -1.33
CA GLY A 242 -1.08 -16.27 -2.01
C GLY A 242 -0.49 -16.13 -3.42
N ARG A 243 0.36 -17.07 -3.86
CA ARG A 243 1.05 -17.04 -5.16
C ARG A 243 0.67 -18.20 -6.09
N THR A 244 -0.43 -18.91 -5.79
CA THR A 244 -0.96 -19.99 -6.64
C THR A 244 -2.05 -19.53 -7.60
N SER A 245 -2.66 -18.37 -7.38
CA SER A 245 -3.81 -17.92 -8.16
C SER A 245 -3.56 -16.53 -8.73
N PRO A 246 -3.68 -16.33 -10.05
CA PRO A 246 -3.45 -15.02 -10.63
C PRO A 246 -4.59 -14.06 -10.31
N THR A 247 -4.22 -12.85 -9.89
CA THR A 247 -5.17 -11.76 -9.69
C THR A 247 -5.04 -10.70 -10.78
N ILE A 248 -6.10 -9.91 -10.98
CA ILE A 248 -6.02 -8.76 -11.87
C ILE A 248 -5.03 -7.69 -11.37
N LEU A 249 -4.81 -7.64 -10.05
CA LEU A 249 -3.87 -6.68 -9.44
C LEU A 249 -2.43 -7.02 -9.81
N ASP A 250 -2.05 -8.30 -9.77
CA ASP A 250 -0.72 -8.76 -10.21
C ASP A 250 -0.43 -8.35 -11.66
N LEU A 251 -1.47 -8.40 -12.49
CA LEU A 251 -1.38 -8.03 -13.90
C LEU A 251 -1.13 -6.54 -14.12
N PHE A 252 -1.82 -5.69 -13.37
CA PHE A 252 -1.59 -4.25 -13.40
C PHE A 252 -0.19 -3.91 -12.89
N ILE A 253 0.25 -4.55 -11.81
CA ILE A 253 1.59 -4.39 -11.25
C ILE A 253 2.64 -4.79 -12.30
N ALA A 254 2.48 -5.93 -12.97
CA ALA A 254 3.37 -6.40 -14.02
C ALA A 254 3.42 -5.43 -15.23
N PHE A 255 2.25 -4.97 -15.69
CA PHE A 255 2.16 -4.05 -16.82
C PHE A 255 2.80 -2.68 -16.53
N PHE A 256 2.37 -2.01 -15.45
CA PHE A 256 2.89 -0.70 -15.10
C PHE A 256 4.34 -0.77 -14.60
N GLY A 257 4.73 -1.86 -13.96
CA GLY A 257 6.12 -2.18 -13.65
C GLY A 257 6.97 -2.23 -14.93
N GLY A 258 6.53 -2.96 -15.95
CA GLY A 258 7.21 -3.00 -17.26
C GLY A 258 7.30 -1.63 -17.94
N VAL A 259 6.22 -0.83 -17.93
CA VAL A 259 6.24 0.55 -18.46
C VAL A 259 7.28 1.40 -17.72
N ALA A 260 7.23 1.40 -16.38
CA ALA A 260 8.14 2.17 -15.55
C ALA A 260 9.60 1.69 -15.72
N GLY A 261 9.81 0.39 -15.89
CA GLY A 261 11.12 -0.21 -16.17
C GLY A 261 11.74 0.34 -17.44
N ILE A 262 11.00 0.36 -18.56
CA ILE A 262 11.47 0.97 -19.81
C ILE A 262 11.68 2.47 -19.67
N VAL A 263 10.78 3.19 -19.00
CA VAL A 263 10.94 4.65 -18.77
C VAL A 263 12.21 4.96 -17.98
N SER A 264 12.47 4.20 -16.92
CA SER A 264 13.68 4.33 -16.10
C SER A 264 14.94 4.01 -16.89
N MET A 265 14.92 2.91 -17.64
CA MET A 265 16.03 2.48 -18.48
C MET A 265 16.33 3.54 -19.55
N SER A 266 15.28 4.10 -20.16
CA SER A 266 15.37 5.13 -21.20
C SER A 266 16.07 6.40 -20.74
N LYS A 267 15.96 6.73 -19.45
CA LYS A 267 16.54 7.94 -18.86
C LYS A 267 17.94 7.73 -18.29
N THR A 268 18.17 6.59 -17.64
CA THR A 268 19.39 6.37 -16.81
C THR A 268 20.31 5.28 -17.34
N GLY A 269 19.86 4.50 -18.35
CA GLY A 269 20.55 3.31 -18.82
C GLY A 269 20.51 2.13 -17.85
N LYS A 270 19.75 2.22 -16.75
CA LYS A 270 19.51 1.13 -15.80
C LYS A 270 18.04 1.12 -15.34
N VAL A 271 17.54 -0.06 -14.98
CA VAL A 271 16.26 -0.15 -14.26
C VAL A 271 16.48 0.37 -12.84
N ASN A 272 15.64 1.31 -12.38
CA ASN A 272 15.66 1.75 -10.99
C ASN A 272 15.38 0.54 -10.08
N VAL A 273 16.24 0.33 -9.09
CA VAL A 273 16.17 -0.75 -8.10
C VAL A 273 14.76 -0.89 -7.52
N ILE A 274 14.08 0.22 -7.22
CA ILE A 274 12.72 0.23 -6.65
C ILE A 274 11.70 -0.36 -7.65
N LEU A 275 11.82 -0.02 -8.93
CA LEU A 275 10.95 -0.57 -9.98
C LEU A 275 11.31 -2.04 -10.26
N GLY A 276 12.59 -2.39 -10.13
CA GLY A 276 13.07 -3.76 -10.11
C GLY A 276 12.52 -4.58 -8.93
N VAL A 277 12.18 -3.98 -7.79
CA VAL A 277 11.43 -4.73 -6.76
C VAL A 277 10.04 -5.08 -7.27
N ALA A 278 9.28 -4.10 -7.75
CA ALA A 278 7.88 -4.28 -8.15
C ALA A 278 7.67 -5.28 -9.29
N ILE A 279 8.62 -5.37 -10.22
CA ILE A 279 8.56 -6.36 -11.30
C ILE A 279 8.97 -7.75 -10.76
N ALA A 280 9.98 -7.83 -9.90
CA ALA A 280 10.46 -9.11 -9.35
C ALA A 280 9.48 -9.71 -8.33
N THR A 281 8.70 -8.86 -7.63
CA THR A 281 7.61 -9.30 -6.74
C THR A 281 6.60 -10.19 -7.45
N ALA A 282 6.38 -9.94 -8.73
CA ALA A 282 5.43 -10.68 -9.55
C ALA A 282 6.01 -11.97 -10.16
N LEU A 283 7.32 -12.23 -10.05
CA LEU A 283 8.00 -13.28 -10.82
C LEU A 283 8.67 -14.36 -9.95
N ILE A 284 9.46 -13.97 -8.95
CA ILE A 284 10.27 -14.92 -8.19
C ILE A 284 9.45 -15.80 -7.25
N PRO A 285 8.50 -15.26 -6.46
CA PRO A 285 7.68 -16.09 -5.58
C PRO A 285 6.88 -17.13 -6.36
N PRO A 286 6.19 -16.80 -7.47
CA PRO A 286 5.51 -17.80 -8.28
C PRO A 286 6.45 -18.91 -8.80
N LEU A 287 7.69 -18.59 -9.21
CA LEU A 287 8.68 -19.62 -9.59
C LEU A 287 9.09 -20.52 -8.42
N CYS A 288 9.24 -19.95 -7.22
CA CYS A 288 9.56 -20.72 -6.02
C CYS A 288 8.39 -21.61 -5.60
N THR A 289 7.17 -21.07 -5.61
CA THR A 289 5.92 -21.81 -5.35
C THR A 289 5.70 -22.93 -6.37
N ALA A 290 6.04 -22.70 -7.65
CA ALA A 290 5.98 -23.73 -8.67
C ALA A 290 6.94 -24.89 -8.36
N GLY A 291 8.20 -24.59 -7.97
CA GLY A 291 9.14 -25.62 -7.56
C GLY A 291 8.75 -26.35 -6.27
N TYR A 292 8.14 -25.65 -5.31
CA TYR A 292 7.51 -26.30 -4.15
C TYR A 292 6.41 -27.28 -4.57
N GLY A 293 5.52 -26.87 -5.48
CA GLY A 293 4.45 -27.72 -5.99
C GLY A 293 4.99 -29.01 -6.63
N LEU A 294 6.12 -28.94 -7.33
CA LEU A 294 6.80 -30.13 -7.85
C LEU A 294 7.45 -30.98 -6.74
N ALA A 295 8.08 -30.36 -5.75
CA ALA A 295 8.75 -31.07 -4.66
C ALA A 295 7.75 -31.88 -3.81
N GLU A 296 6.58 -31.30 -3.51
CA GLU A 296 5.51 -31.92 -2.72
C GLU A 296 4.52 -32.75 -3.55
N GLY A 297 4.70 -32.83 -4.88
CA GLY A 297 3.78 -33.53 -5.78
C GLY A 297 2.40 -32.86 -5.95
N ARG A 298 2.25 -31.61 -5.50
CA ARG A 298 1.02 -30.81 -5.59
C ARG A 298 0.93 -30.08 -6.93
N MET A 299 0.32 -30.73 -7.91
CA MET A 299 0.16 -30.18 -9.26
C MET A 299 -0.66 -28.89 -9.30
N ASP A 300 -1.62 -28.70 -8.40
CA ASP A 300 -2.43 -27.48 -8.34
C ASP A 300 -1.54 -26.25 -8.05
N PHE A 301 -0.56 -26.41 -7.15
CA PHE A 301 0.39 -25.34 -6.79
C PHE A 301 1.34 -25.06 -7.95
N PHE A 302 1.83 -26.12 -8.60
CA PHE A 302 2.71 -25.98 -9.75
C PHE A 302 2.03 -25.26 -10.91
N VAL A 303 0.87 -25.74 -11.35
CA VAL A 303 0.14 -25.18 -12.50
C VAL A 303 -0.31 -23.76 -12.21
N GLY A 304 -0.88 -23.50 -11.03
CA GLY A 304 -1.35 -22.18 -10.65
C GLY A 304 -0.22 -21.14 -10.59
N ALA A 305 0.89 -21.47 -9.92
CA ALA A 305 2.02 -20.56 -9.80
C ALA A 305 2.79 -20.38 -11.12
N ALA A 306 2.96 -21.44 -11.91
CA ALA A 306 3.56 -21.35 -13.24
C ALA A 306 2.70 -20.50 -14.19
N TYR A 307 1.38 -20.60 -14.09
CA TYR A 307 0.45 -19.78 -14.86
C TYR A 307 0.55 -18.30 -14.46
N LEU A 308 0.54 -17.98 -13.16
CA LEU A 308 0.77 -16.62 -12.66
C LEU A 308 2.10 -16.04 -13.15
N PHE A 309 3.20 -16.81 -13.03
CA PHE A 309 4.51 -16.40 -13.54
C PHE A 309 4.50 -16.08 -15.05
N LEU A 310 3.90 -16.97 -15.85
CA LEU A 310 3.85 -16.84 -17.30
C LEU A 310 3.09 -15.58 -17.71
N ILE A 311 1.91 -15.36 -17.11
CA ILE A 311 1.08 -14.19 -17.40
C ILE A 311 1.83 -12.90 -17.08
N ASN A 312 2.44 -12.82 -15.89
CA ASN A 312 3.19 -11.64 -15.48
C ASN A 312 4.34 -11.34 -16.44
N SER A 313 5.08 -12.38 -16.84
CA SER A 313 6.18 -12.25 -17.82
C SER A 313 5.68 -11.71 -19.16
N VAL A 314 4.52 -12.21 -19.63
CA VAL A 314 3.89 -11.78 -20.87
C VAL A 314 3.47 -10.30 -20.80
N PHE A 315 2.88 -9.86 -19.68
CA PHE A 315 2.45 -8.47 -19.53
C PHE A 315 3.61 -7.49 -19.39
N ILE A 316 4.72 -7.89 -18.76
CA ILE A 316 5.96 -7.09 -18.74
C ILE A 316 6.53 -6.96 -20.16
N SER A 317 6.57 -8.05 -20.93
CA SER A 317 7.01 -8.03 -22.33
C SER A 317 6.09 -7.17 -23.20
N LEU A 318 4.78 -7.24 -23.00
CA LEU A 318 3.79 -6.43 -23.72
C LEU A 318 3.96 -4.94 -23.39
N ALA A 319 4.09 -4.59 -22.12
CA ALA A 319 4.36 -3.23 -21.68
C ALA A 319 5.66 -2.69 -22.29
N SER A 320 6.70 -3.52 -22.30
CA SER A 320 7.99 -3.18 -22.91
C SER A 320 7.84 -2.89 -24.40
N PHE A 321 7.13 -3.76 -25.14
CA PHE A 321 6.84 -3.58 -26.56
C PHE A 321 6.10 -2.25 -26.83
N ILE A 322 5.02 -1.98 -26.09
CA ILE A 322 4.21 -0.76 -26.26
C ILE A 322 5.07 0.48 -26.00
N MET A 323 5.83 0.48 -24.90
CA MET A 323 6.61 1.65 -24.49
C MET A 323 7.76 1.94 -25.46
N ILE A 324 8.46 0.92 -25.93
CA ILE A 324 9.55 1.06 -26.91
C ILE A 324 9.01 1.60 -28.25
N ARG A 325 7.83 1.12 -28.67
CA ARG A 325 7.18 1.62 -29.89
C ARG A 325 6.70 3.06 -29.74
N TYR A 326 6.21 3.42 -28.55
CA TYR A 326 5.83 4.80 -28.19
C TYR A 326 7.04 5.74 -28.22
N LEU A 327 8.20 5.30 -27.71
CA LEU A 327 9.47 6.04 -27.76
C LEU A 327 10.13 6.07 -29.15
N ARG A 328 9.57 5.36 -30.14
CA ARG A 328 10.02 5.33 -31.55
C ARG A 328 11.47 4.87 -31.73
N PHE A 329 11.85 3.78 -31.06
CA PHE A 329 13.16 3.18 -31.25
C PHE A 329 13.39 2.78 -32.73
N PRO A 330 14.63 2.89 -33.24
CA PRO A 330 14.94 2.55 -34.63
C PRO A 330 14.70 1.07 -34.87
N LEU A 331 14.11 0.75 -36.03
CA LEU A 331 13.85 -0.64 -36.43
C LEU A 331 15.11 -1.22 -37.07
N LYS A 332 15.41 -2.49 -36.78
CA LYS A 332 16.49 -3.23 -37.44
C LYS A 332 16.08 -3.56 -38.87
N GLU A 333 16.89 -3.12 -39.82
CA GLU A 333 16.75 -3.47 -41.23
C GLU A 333 17.74 -4.57 -41.62
N TYR A 334 17.27 -5.59 -42.33
CA TYR A 334 18.14 -6.64 -42.86
C TYR A 334 18.53 -6.32 -44.30
N LEU A 335 19.82 -6.48 -44.62
CA LEU A 335 20.37 -6.22 -45.97
C LEU A 335 19.68 -7.04 -47.08
N ASP A 336 19.17 -8.24 -46.76
CA ASP A 336 18.45 -9.09 -47.71
C ASP A 336 16.92 -8.84 -47.60
N PRO A 337 16.26 -8.31 -48.65
CA PRO A 337 14.83 -7.98 -48.62
C PRO A 337 13.92 -9.19 -48.47
N LYS A 338 14.37 -10.40 -48.86
CA LYS A 338 13.60 -11.64 -48.65
C LYS A 338 13.67 -12.06 -47.18
N LYS A 339 14.83 -11.92 -46.53
CA LYS A 339 14.99 -12.18 -45.10
C LYS A 339 14.23 -11.15 -44.26
N ASP A 340 14.31 -9.87 -44.61
CA ASP A 340 13.61 -8.79 -43.92
C ASP A 340 12.08 -9.03 -43.86
N LYS A 341 11.45 -9.33 -45.01
CA LYS A 341 10.01 -9.65 -45.06
C LYS A 341 9.64 -10.90 -44.25
N LYS A 342 10.49 -11.93 -44.27
CA LYS A 342 10.27 -13.16 -43.50
C LYS A 342 10.38 -12.89 -41.99
N VAL A 343 11.38 -12.12 -41.57
CA VAL A 343 11.58 -11.75 -40.16
C VAL A 343 10.40 -10.92 -39.66
N LYS A 344 10.03 -9.85 -40.38
CA LYS A 344 8.87 -9.01 -40.01
C LYS A 344 7.59 -9.83 -39.90
N ARG A 345 7.36 -10.77 -40.82
CA ARG A 345 6.20 -11.68 -40.76
C ARG A 345 6.26 -12.60 -39.54
N LEU A 346 7.42 -13.19 -39.25
CA LEU A 346 7.60 -14.06 -38.09
C LEU A 346 7.36 -13.32 -36.78
N LEU A 347 7.90 -12.10 -36.65
CA LEU A 347 7.72 -11.25 -35.47
C LEU A 347 6.28 -10.76 -35.33
N PHE A 348 5.60 -10.47 -36.44
CA PHE A 348 4.17 -10.14 -36.43
C PHE A 348 3.33 -11.32 -35.91
N TYR A 349 3.56 -12.54 -36.40
CA TYR A 349 2.86 -13.72 -35.89
C TYR A 349 3.20 -14.03 -34.44
N PHE A 350 4.46 -13.85 -34.04
CA PHE A 350 4.85 -13.98 -32.63
C PHE A 350 4.13 -12.95 -31.74
N GLY A 351 4.04 -11.69 -32.19
CA GLY A 351 3.29 -10.65 -31.49
C GLY A 351 1.81 -11.01 -31.32
N ILE A 352 1.16 -11.52 -32.37
CA ILE A 352 -0.23 -12.02 -32.31
C ILE A 352 -0.35 -13.20 -31.33
N LEU A 353 0.58 -14.16 -31.40
CA LEU A 353 0.62 -15.33 -30.53
C LEU A 353 0.70 -14.95 -29.06
N VAL A 354 1.41 -13.87 -28.71
CA VAL A 354 1.50 -13.38 -27.33
C VAL A 354 0.27 -12.53 -26.97
N MET A 355 -0.22 -11.70 -27.89
CA MET A 355 -1.31 -10.75 -27.62
C MET A 355 -2.67 -11.43 -27.41
N ILE A 356 -3.00 -12.47 -28.19
CA ILE A 356 -4.30 -13.16 -28.09
C ILE A 356 -4.50 -13.81 -26.71
N PRO A 357 -3.59 -14.67 -26.21
CA PRO A 357 -3.71 -15.26 -24.87
C PRO A 357 -3.69 -14.22 -23.77
N SER A 358 -2.94 -13.13 -23.94
CA SER A 358 -2.91 -12.01 -22.97
C SER A 358 -4.28 -11.36 -22.84
N ALA A 359 -4.93 -11.05 -23.97
CA ALA A 359 -6.25 -10.44 -23.99
C ALA A 359 -7.32 -11.38 -23.41
N TYR A 360 -7.26 -12.66 -23.75
CA TYR A 360 -8.13 -13.69 -23.19
C TYR A 360 -7.94 -13.82 -21.66
N THR A 361 -6.71 -13.91 -21.19
CA THR A 361 -6.38 -13.99 -19.76
C THR A 361 -6.87 -12.75 -19.02
N PHE A 362 -6.63 -11.56 -19.57
CA PHE A 362 -7.10 -10.31 -18.96
C PHE A 362 -8.62 -10.30 -18.81
N TYR A 363 -9.33 -10.75 -19.85
CA TYR A 363 -10.77 -10.87 -19.82
C TYR A 363 -11.25 -11.88 -18.76
N ASN A 364 -10.60 -13.03 -18.65
CA ASN A 364 -10.92 -14.01 -17.62
C ASN A 364 -10.65 -13.47 -16.22
N SER A 365 -9.52 -12.78 -16.00
CA SER A 365 -9.16 -12.19 -14.72
C SER A 365 -10.14 -11.08 -14.30
N ILE A 366 -10.63 -10.24 -15.22
CA ILE A 366 -11.65 -9.23 -14.88
C ILE A 366 -13.00 -9.90 -14.55
N MET A 367 -13.37 -10.95 -15.27
CA MET A 367 -14.62 -11.69 -15.01
C MET A 367 -14.56 -12.40 -13.66
N LEU A 368 -13.44 -13.08 -13.36
CA LEU A 368 -13.20 -13.73 -12.07
C LEU A 368 -13.19 -12.73 -10.92
N PHE A 369 -12.50 -11.59 -11.07
CA PHE A 369 -12.48 -10.54 -10.07
C PHE A 369 -13.88 -9.98 -9.79
N ARG A 370 -14.66 -9.73 -10.84
CA ARG A 370 -16.05 -9.27 -10.71
C ARG A 370 -16.93 -10.32 -10.01
N PHE A 371 -16.79 -11.59 -10.38
CA PHE A 371 -17.52 -12.69 -9.75
C PHE A 371 -17.21 -12.78 -8.26
N ASN A 372 -15.92 -12.82 -7.88
CA ASN A 372 -15.49 -12.90 -6.49
C ASN A 372 -15.96 -11.68 -5.69
N SER A 373 -15.85 -10.48 -6.26
CA SER A 373 -16.30 -9.25 -5.59
C SER A 373 -17.81 -9.23 -5.33
N GLU A 374 -18.63 -9.69 -6.28
CA GLU A 374 -20.09 -9.77 -6.07
C GLU A 374 -20.47 -10.93 -5.14
N ALA A 375 -19.74 -12.06 -5.17
CA ALA A 375 -19.92 -13.18 -4.24
C ALA A 375 -19.63 -12.75 -2.79
N GLU A 376 -18.51 -12.06 -2.55
CA GLU A 376 -18.19 -11.50 -1.23
C GLU A 376 -19.27 -10.51 -0.77
N ARG A 377 -19.75 -9.66 -1.68
CA ARG A 377 -20.81 -8.69 -1.39
C ARG A 377 -22.12 -9.39 -1.01
N PHE A 378 -22.49 -10.45 -1.72
CA PHE A 378 -23.65 -11.28 -1.42
C PHE A 378 -23.53 -11.91 -0.04
N VAL A 379 -22.42 -12.58 0.25
CA VAL A 379 -22.17 -13.24 1.55
C VAL A 379 -22.22 -12.22 2.69
N LYS A 380 -21.57 -11.07 2.53
CA LYS A 380 -21.53 -10.03 3.56
C LYS A 380 -22.91 -9.41 3.84
N THR A 381 -23.76 -9.27 2.81
CA THR A 381 -25.06 -8.58 2.92
C THR A 381 -26.19 -9.51 3.33
N GLU A 382 -26.18 -10.77 2.90
CA GLU A 382 -27.32 -11.68 3.05
C GLU A 382 -27.10 -12.78 4.11
N ILE A 383 -25.85 -13.14 4.39
CA ILE A 383 -25.51 -14.35 5.18
C ILE A 383 -25.01 -14.03 6.58
N ASN A 384 -24.21 -12.97 6.76
CA ASN A 384 -23.60 -12.61 8.05
C ASN A 384 -24.57 -12.10 9.14
N HIS A 385 -25.88 -12.14 8.93
CA HIS A 385 -26.88 -11.56 9.83
C HIS A 385 -27.72 -12.58 10.63
N ASN A 386 -27.52 -13.89 10.43
CA ASN A 386 -28.44 -14.93 10.95
C ASN A 386 -27.90 -15.77 12.12
N GLY A 387 -26.90 -15.29 12.86
CA GLY A 387 -26.29 -16.07 13.97
C GLY A 387 -25.38 -17.20 13.50
N SER A 388 -25.02 -17.21 12.21
CA SER A 388 -24.02 -18.06 11.59
C SER A 388 -22.87 -17.20 11.06
N LYS A 389 -21.63 -17.55 11.36
CA LYS A 389 -20.43 -16.86 10.86
C LYS A 389 -19.81 -17.66 9.72
N VAL A 390 -19.52 -16.97 8.62
CA VAL A 390 -18.73 -17.55 7.52
C VAL A 390 -17.25 -17.55 7.93
N LEU A 391 -16.62 -18.72 7.90
CA LEU A 391 -15.20 -18.88 8.19
C LEU A 391 -14.34 -18.78 6.94
N LYS A 392 -14.79 -19.41 5.86
CA LYS A 392 -14.09 -19.43 4.58
C LYS A 392 -15.12 -19.43 3.45
N MET A 393 -14.80 -18.67 2.41
CA MET A 393 -15.51 -18.72 1.13
C MET A 393 -14.51 -19.17 0.09
N GLU A 394 -14.89 -20.17 -0.70
CA GLU A 394 -14.16 -20.56 -1.90
C GLU A 394 -15.08 -20.41 -3.10
N THR A 395 -14.51 -19.91 -4.20
CA THR A 395 -15.22 -19.75 -5.46
C THR A 395 -14.59 -20.64 -6.50
N ILE A 396 -15.39 -21.57 -7.03
CA ILE A 396 -14.98 -22.50 -8.07
C ILE A 396 -15.72 -22.11 -9.34
N THR A 397 -15.01 -21.53 -10.29
CA THR A 397 -15.58 -21.20 -11.60
C THR A 397 -15.48 -22.39 -12.53
N GLY A 398 -16.62 -22.98 -12.91
CA GLY A 398 -16.71 -24.04 -13.91
C GLY A 398 -17.14 -23.50 -15.28
N ASP A 399 -17.02 -24.35 -16.31
CA ASP A 399 -17.35 -23.97 -17.70
C ASP A 399 -18.83 -23.59 -17.91
N SER A 400 -19.74 -24.12 -17.10
CA SER A 400 -21.20 -23.92 -17.24
C SER A 400 -21.92 -23.47 -15.98
N ILE A 401 -21.41 -23.85 -14.80
CA ILE A 401 -21.95 -23.50 -13.49
C ILE A 401 -20.78 -23.08 -12.59
N ASN A 402 -20.92 -21.92 -11.96
CA ASN A 402 -20.01 -21.49 -10.90
C ASN A 402 -20.52 -22.02 -9.56
N VAL A 403 -19.61 -22.38 -8.65
CA VAL A 403 -19.96 -22.85 -7.31
C VAL A 403 -19.36 -21.91 -6.30
N ILE A 404 -20.17 -21.48 -5.33
CA ILE A 404 -19.72 -20.76 -4.14
C ILE A 404 -19.80 -21.75 -2.98
N GLU A 405 -18.66 -22.11 -2.43
CA GLU A 405 -18.57 -22.96 -1.24
C GLU A 405 -18.40 -22.09 0.00
N LEU A 406 -19.31 -22.23 0.95
CA LEU A 406 -19.28 -21.53 2.22
C LEU A 406 -19.05 -22.52 3.36
N TYR A 407 -17.95 -22.30 4.08
CA TYR A 407 -17.64 -23.02 5.30
C TYR A 407 -18.13 -22.18 6.48
N MET A 408 -19.16 -22.64 7.18
CA MET A 408 -19.88 -21.84 8.16
C MET A 408 -19.98 -22.54 9.53
N ILE A 409 -19.94 -21.76 10.60
CA ILE A 409 -20.22 -22.21 11.97
C ILE A 409 -21.43 -21.46 12.53
N GLY A 410 -22.25 -22.15 13.34
CA GLY A 410 -23.36 -21.56 14.08
C GLY A 410 -24.65 -22.35 13.92
N VAL A 411 -25.77 -21.64 13.85
CA VAL A 411 -27.10 -22.27 13.69
C VAL A 411 -27.18 -23.01 12.34
N GLY A 412 -27.73 -24.22 12.38
CA GLY A 412 -27.95 -25.04 11.18
C GLY A 412 -28.87 -24.33 10.18
N ILE A 413 -28.47 -24.31 8.91
CA ILE A 413 -29.20 -23.63 7.84
C ILE A 413 -30.21 -24.60 7.24
N ASP A 414 -31.50 -24.25 7.36
CA ASP A 414 -32.56 -25.03 6.74
C ASP A 414 -32.56 -24.90 5.20
N SER A 415 -33.00 -25.96 4.53
CA SER A 415 -33.17 -26.07 3.08
C SER A 415 -33.96 -24.90 2.46
N LEU A 416 -34.97 -24.38 3.17
CA LEU A 416 -35.76 -23.23 2.72
C LEU A 416 -34.97 -21.93 2.72
N THR A 417 -34.03 -21.77 3.64
CA THR A 417 -33.13 -20.61 3.70
C THR A 417 -32.09 -20.68 2.58
N LEU A 418 -31.54 -21.87 2.34
CA LEU A 418 -30.60 -22.11 1.24
C LEU A 418 -31.26 -21.88 -0.14
N ALA A 419 -32.51 -22.32 -0.33
CA ALA A 419 -33.27 -22.02 -1.54
C ALA A 419 -33.55 -20.52 -1.72
N ARG A 420 -33.80 -19.78 -0.63
CA ARG A 420 -33.97 -18.31 -0.68
C ARG A 420 -32.67 -17.61 -1.08
N TRP A 421 -31.55 -18.00 -0.50
CA TRP A 421 -30.23 -17.47 -0.88
C TRP A 421 -29.89 -17.78 -2.32
N ASN A 422 -30.14 -19.01 -2.79
CA ASN A 422 -29.88 -19.40 -4.17
C ASN A 422 -30.73 -18.58 -5.18
N ASN A 423 -31.98 -18.25 -4.84
CA ASN A 423 -32.80 -17.35 -5.68
C ASN A 423 -32.25 -15.92 -5.71
N LYS A 424 -31.72 -15.42 -4.59
CA LYS A 424 -31.14 -14.07 -4.50
C LYS A 424 -29.80 -13.92 -5.22
N LEU A 425 -29.10 -15.00 -5.57
CA LEU A 425 -27.85 -14.93 -6.35
C LEU A 425 -28.02 -14.14 -7.66
N SER A 426 -29.19 -14.26 -8.30
CA SER A 426 -29.52 -13.54 -9.54
C SER A 426 -29.46 -12.02 -9.38
N ASP A 427 -29.81 -11.49 -8.20
CA ASP A 427 -29.83 -10.05 -7.92
C ASP A 427 -28.41 -9.46 -7.86
N TYR A 428 -27.41 -10.30 -7.56
CA TYR A 428 -25.99 -9.93 -7.46
C TYR A 428 -25.22 -10.23 -8.75
N LYS A 429 -25.91 -10.44 -9.88
CA LYS A 429 -25.30 -10.82 -11.17
C LYS A 429 -24.54 -12.16 -11.11
N LEU A 430 -24.81 -13.01 -10.11
CA LEU A 430 -24.26 -14.35 -9.95
C LEU A 430 -25.18 -15.37 -10.65
N GLN A 431 -25.42 -15.17 -11.95
CA GLN A 431 -26.21 -16.11 -12.74
C GLN A 431 -25.44 -17.42 -12.94
N ASN A 432 -26.15 -18.53 -13.12
CA ASN A 432 -25.57 -19.88 -13.24
C ASN A 432 -24.62 -20.22 -12.08
N THR A 433 -24.99 -19.82 -10.86
CA THR A 433 -24.18 -20.07 -9.66
C THR A 433 -24.95 -20.95 -8.69
N MET A 434 -24.29 -21.95 -8.14
CA MET A 434 -24.81 -22.83 -7.12
C MET A 434 -24.12 -22.54 -5.79
N LEU A 435 -24.91 -22.38 -4.72
CA LEU A 435 -24.41 -22.18 -3.38
C LEU A 435 -24.33 -23.52 -2.64
N HIS A 436 -23.11 -23.93 -2.28
CA HIS A 436 -22.87 -25.07 -1.40
C HIS A 436 -22.47 -24.56 -0.02
N VAL A 437 -23.12 -25.06 1.02
CA VAL A 437 -22.84 -24.66 2.40
C VAL A 437 -22.44 -25.90 3.19
N TYR A 438 -21.24 -25.86 3.77
CA TYR A 438 -20.70 -26.89 4.63
C TYR A 438 -20.81 -26.43 6.10
N GLN A 439 -21.48 -27.24 6.93
CA GLN A 439 -21.67 -27.00 8.36
C GLN A 439 -21.35 -28.24 9.20
N ASP A 440 -20.98 -28.01 10.46
CA ASP A 440 -20.58 -29.01 11.47
C ASP A 440 -21.44 -30.29 11.52
N LYS A 441 -22.77 -30.18 11.30
CA LYS A 441 -23.70 -31.32 11.35
C LYS A 441 -23.60 -32.29 10.18
N ASP A 442 -23.26 -31.82 8.98
CA ASP A 442 -23.15 -32.67 7.77
C ASP A 442 -21.78 -33.39 7.69
N LEU A 443 -20.83 -33.00 8.55
CA LEU A 443 -19.46 -33.53 8.59
C LEU A 443 -19.23 -34.64 9.63
N SER A 444 -20.25 -34.97 10.44
CA SER A 444 -20.17 -36.04 11.45
C SER A 444 -20.23 -37.45 10.86
N SER A 445 -20.42 -37.59 9.54
CA SER A 445 -20.64 -38.86 8.85
C SER A 445 -19.52 -39.31 7.88
N GLY A 446 -18.34 -38.66 7.86
CA GLY A 446 -17.24 -39.09 6.99
C GLY A 446 -15.88 -38.46 7.28
N ASP A 447 -14.85 -39.06 6.66
CA ASP A 447 -13.37 -38.87 6.73
C ASP A 447 -12.84 -37.41 6.57
N LEU A 448 -13.73 -36.42 6.48
CA LEU A 448 -13.43 -34.99 6.24
C LEU A 448 -13.27 -34.16 7.53
N SER A 449 -13.40 -34.79 8.70
CA SER A 449 -13.38 -34.10 10.00
C SER A 449 -12.03 -33.46 10.32
N GLY A 450 -10.92 -34.06 9.87
CA GLY A 450 -9.56 -33.59 10.12
C GLY A 450 -9.19 -32.31 9.35
N ASP A 451 -9.62 -32.21 8.09
CA ASP A 451 -9.32 -31.05 7.24
C ASP A 451 -10.10 -29.81 7.67
N LEU A 452 -11.36 -29.97 8.11
CA LEU A 452 -12.13 -28.84 8.62
C LEU A 452 -11.58 -28.35 9.96
N GLU A 453 -11.13 -29.23 10.88
CA GLU A 453 -10.51 -28.78 12.12
C GLU A 453 -9.26 -27.93 11.85
N HIS A 454 -8.43 -28.35 10.88
CA HIS A 454 -7.26 -27.58 10.47
C HIS A 454 -7.63 -26.25 9.79
N ILE A 455 -8.65 -26.23 8.91
CA ILE A 455 -9.14 -25.01 8.24
C ILE A 455 -9.80 -24.05 9.25
N VAL A 456 -10.56 -24.56 10.21
CA VAL A 456 -11.20 -23.78 11.28
C VAL A 456 -10.13 -23.19 12.19
N LYS A 457 -9.13 -24.00 12.62
CA LYS A 457 -8.00 -23.50 13.42
C LYS A 457 -7.22 -22.44 12.64
N THR A 458 -6.85 -22.69 11.39
CA THR A 458 -6.06 -21.77 10.58
C THR A 458 -6.84 -20.48 10.29
N GLY A 459 -8.11 -20.56 9.88
CA GLY A 459 -8.94 -19.40 9.57
C GLY A 459 -9.30 -18.55 10.80
N ILE A 460 -9.57 -19.16 11.95
CA ILE A 460 -9.78 -18.43 13.21
C ILE A 460 -8.47 -17.75 13.65
N ILE A 461 -7.35 -18.45 13.56
CA ILE A 461 -6.03 -17.90 13.91
C ILE A 461 -5.69 -16.72 13.00
N GLU A 462 -5.89 -16.83 11.69
CA GLU A 462 -5.65 -15.76 10.72
C GLU A 462 -6.56 -14.54 10.95
N ASP A 463 -7.86 -14.74 11.18
CA ASP A 463 -8.80 -13.65 11.48
C ASP A 463 -8.46 -12.98 12.84
N LEU A 464 -8.00 -13.76 13.84
CA LEU A 464 -7.51 -13.23 15.11
C LEU A 464 -6.21 -12.44 14.94
N TYR A 465 -5.25 -12.94 14.16
CA TYR A 465 -4.01 -12.23 13.87
C TYR A 465 -4.28 -10.91 13.16
N ARG A 466 -5.11 -10.94 12.11
CA ARG A 466 -5.48 -9.73 11.36
C ARG A 466 -6.16 -8.69 12.26
N LYS A 467 -7.14 -9.13 13.05
CA LYS A 467 -7.85 -8.24 13.97
C LYS A 467 -6.95 -7.68 15.07
N ASN A 468 -6.05 -8.49 15.62
CA ASN A 468 -5.05 -8.01 16.57
C ASN A 468 -4.10 -6.99 15.94
N GLN A 469 -3.72 -7.18 14.68
CA GLN A 469 -2.84 -6.27 13.96
C GLN A 469 -3.53 -4.93 13.66
N ASP A 470 -4.78 -4.96 13.20
CA ASP A 470 -5.62 -3.76 13.02
C ASP A 470 -5.81 -2.99 14.34
N GLU A 471 -6.00 -3.72 15.46
CA GLU A 471 -6.13 -3.13 16.80
C GLU A 471 -4.80 -2.53 17.28
N LEU A 472 -3.67 -3.18 16.98
CA LEU A 472 -2.33 -2.67 17.27
C LEU A 472 -2.08 -1.36 16.53
N GLU A 473 -2.37 -1.31 15.22
CA GLU A 473 -2.17 -0.11 14.41
C GLU A 473 -3.01 1.06 14.93
N THR A 474 -4.26 0.80 15.33
CA THR A 474 -5.14 1.81 15.92
C THR A 474 -4.57 2.33 17.25
N LYS A 475 -4.08 1.43 18.11
CA LYS A 475 -3.43 1.79 19.37
C LYS A 475 -2.14 2.58 19.14
N ASP A 476 -1.32 2.21 18.17
CA ASP A 476 -0.09 2.94 17.81
C ASP A 476 -0.38 4.35 17.30
N GLN A 477 -1.45 4.52 16.52
CA GLN A 477 -1.91 5.85 16.11
C GLN A 477 -2.32 6.70 17.32
N GLN A 478 -3.03 6.11 18.29
CA GLN A 478 -3.43 6.79 19.52
C GLN A 478 -2.22 7.14 20.41
N ILE A 479 -1.25 6.23 20.52
CA ILE A 479 0.02 6.49 21.25
C ILE A 479 0.75 7.66 20.61
N ARG A 480 0.94 7.66 19.28
CA ARG A 480 1.59 8.78 18.57
C ARG A 480 0.86 10.10 18.77
N PHE A 481 -0.48 10.08 18.80
CA PHE A 481 -1.28 11.25 19.09
C PHE A 481 -1.02 11.76 20.52
N LEU A 482 -1.09 10.88 21.52
CA LEU A 482 -0.83 11.22 22.92
C LEU A 482 0.60 11.73 23.14
N GLU A 483 1.60 11.12 22.51
CA GLU A 483 2.99 11.55 22.56
C GLU A 483 3.16 12.97 22.00
N ARG A 484 2.52 13.29 20.87
CA ARG A 484 2.52 14.66 20.32
C ARG A 484 1.85 15.65 21.26
N THR A 485 0.73 15.28 21.86
CA THR A 485 0.03 16.11 22.86
C THR A 485 0.92 16.37 24.08
N ILE A 486 1.56 15.33 24.63
CA ILE A 486 2.47 15.45 25.79
C ILE A 486 3.71 16.27 25.42
N ALA A 487 4.30 16.07 24.24
CA ALA A 487 5.43 16.86 23.76
C ALA A 487 5.05 18.35 23.63
N GLY A 488 3.83 18.64 23.15
CA GLY A 488 3.24 19.98 23.16
C GLY A 488 3.20 20.60 24.56
N TYR A 489 2.63 19.89 25.55
CA TYR A 489 2.59 20.35 26.93
C TYR A 489 3.98 20.55 27.56
N LYS A 490 4.93 19.63 27.31
CA LYS A 490 6.31 19.77 27.80
C LYS A 490 7.04 20.96 27.18
N SER A 491 6.78 21.28 25.90
CA SER A 491 7.36 22.45 25.24
C SER A 491 6.81 23.78 25.77
N GLN A 492 5.62 23.76 26.39
CA GLN A 492 5.01 24.90 27.07
C GLN A 492 5.40 25.00 28.56
N ALA A 493 6.05 23.97 29.11
CA ALA A 493 6.52 24.00 30.49
C ALA A 493 7.61 25.07 30.64
N LEU A 494 7.44 25.95 31.61
CA LEU A 494 8.35 27.06 31.87
C LEU A 494 9.74 26.50 32.26
N PRO A 495 10.86 27.03 31.71
CA PRO A 495 12.21 26.56 31.99
C PRO A 495 12.69 27.04 33.38
N ILE A 496 11.98 26.62 34.42
CA ILE A 496 12.21 26.99 35.83
C ILE A 496 13.61 26.62 36.32
N VAL A 497 14.14 25.51 35.80
CA VAL A 497 15.46 24.97 36.18
C VAL A 497 16.59 25.93 35.79
N ASP A 498 16.44 26.64 34.65
CA ASP A 498 17.46 27.58 34.16
C ASP A 498 17.27 28.99 34.75
N ILE A 499 16.01 29.40 34.95
CA ILE A 499 15.67 30.75 35.42
C ILE A 499 16.13 31.00 36.86
N GLY A 500 16.07 29.99 37.74
CA GLY A 500 16.39 30.13 39.16
C GLY A 500 17.83 30.61 39.44
N PRO A 501 18.87 29.90 38.94
CA PRO A 501 20.26 30.30 39.11
C PRO A 501 20.60 31.64 38.45
N GLU A 502 20.03 31.91 37.27
CA GLU A 502 20.25 33.16 36.53
C GLU A 502 19.69 34.38 37.30
N ALA A 503 18.46 34.27 37.80
CA ALA A 503 17.85 35.30 38.62
C ALA A 503 18.64 35.57 39.91
N LYS A 504 19.16 34.53 40.55
CA LYS A 504 20.01 34.65 41.75
C LYS A 504 21.36 35.32 41.46
N SER A 505 21.92 35.11 40.27
CA SER A 505 23.13 35.80 39.81
C SER A 505 22.89 37.30 39.58
N ILE A 506 21.73 37.69 39.05
CA ILE A 506 21.39 39.09 38.75
C ILE A 506 20.95 39.83 40.03
N ILE A 507 20.29 39.11 40.95
CA ILE A 507 19.76 39.64 42.21
C ILE A 507 20.15 38.69 43.35
N PRO A 508 21.33 38.90 43.98
CA PRO A 508 21.84 38.03 45.05
C PRO A 508 20.99 37.98 46.32
N LEU A 509 20.05 38.93 46.47
CA LEU A 509 19.13 39.04 47.61
C LEU A 509 18.04 37.97 47.62
N ILE A 510 17.90 37.19 46.55
CA ILE A 510 16.88 36.15 46.41
C ILE A 510 17.33 34.85 47.08
N ASP A 511 16.50 34.31 47.96
CA ASP A 511 16.71 32.99 48.58
C ASP A 511 16.06 31.88 47.75
N LYS A 512 14.76 32.02 47.45
CA LYS A 512 13.95 31.06 46.68
C LYS A 512 13.08 31.77 45.65
N ILE A 513 12.86 31.11 44.52
CA ILE A 513 11.95 31.54 43.46
C ILE A 513 11.03 30.36 43.13
N ALA A 514 9.74 30.63 43.05
CA ALA A 514 8.76 29.76 42.43
C ALA A 514 8.08 30.53 41.29
N LEU A 515 7.76 29.83 40.21
CA LEU A 515 7.17 30.42 39.02
C LEU A 515 6.05 29.50 38.56
N GLY A 516 4.92 30.08 38.19
CA GLY A 516 3.75 29.32 37.81
C GLY A 516 2.71 30.17 37.10
N GLU A 517 1.86 29.51 36.35
CA GLU A 517 0.67 30.13 35.77
C GLU A 517 -0.37 30.30 36.86
N SER A 518 -0.87 31.53 37.02
CA SER A 518 -1.96 31.85 37.93
C SER A 518 -3.17 32.28 37.10
N TYR A 519 -4.34 31.82 37.49
CA TYR A 519 -5.59 32.19 36.85
C TYR A 519 -6.26 33.28 37.69
N THR A 520 -6.46 34.45 37.10
CA THR A 520 -7.18 35.55 37.73
C THR A 520 -8.60 35.59 37.17
N VAL A 521 -9.59 35.68 38.05
CA VAL A 521 -10.99 35.84 37.64
C VAL A 521 -11.42 37.26 37.95
N ASN A 522 -11.83 38.02 36.94
CA ASN A 522 -12.41 39.34 37.13
C ASN A 522 -13.87 39.23 37.59
N ASP A 523 -14.44 40.28 38.20
CA ASP A 523 -15.85 40.32 38.67
C ASP A 523 -16.91 39.98 37.60
N SER A 524 -16.52 39.97 36.32
CA SER A 524 -17.34 39.53 35.18
C SER A 524 -17.27 38.02 34.88
N GLY A 525 -16.57 37.24 35.70
CA GLY A 525 -16.38 35.79 35.53
C GLY A 525 -15.38 35.40 34.42
N ARG A 526 -14.71 36.37 33.79
CA ARG A 526 -13.65 36.07 32.80
C ARG A 526 -12.39 35.60 33.52
N VAL A 527 -11.95 34.40 33.19
CA VAL A 527 -10.67 33.83 33.63
C VAL A 527 -9.57 34.33 32.69
N ASP A 528 -8.55 34.96 33.24
CA ASP A 528 -7.34 35.37 32.55
C ASP A 528 -6.13 34.64 33.13
N THR A 529 -5.12 34.35 32.31
CA THR A 529 -3.93 33.59 32.72
C THR A 529 -2.74 34.52 32.81
N ILE A 530 -2.25 34.75 34.03
CA ILE A 530 -1.11 35.62 34.31
C ILE A 530 0.02 34.79 34.88
N TYR A 531 1.25 35.03 34.39
CA TYR A 531 2.44 34.41 34.96
C TYR A 531 2.76 35.07 36.30
N SER A 532 2.74 34.26 37.35
CA SER A 532 3.06 34.70 38.71
C SER A 532 4.43 34.18 39.13
N ILE A 533 5.16 35.04 39.83
CA ILE A 533 6.50 34.75 40.34
C ILE A 533 6.49 35.05 41.81
N MET A 534 6.80 34.04 42.59
CA MET A 534 6.85 34.08 44.04
C MET A 534 8.31 34.09 44.46
N VAL A 535 8.71 35.13 45.20
CA VAL A 535 10.09 35.31 45.64
C VAL A 535 10.14 35.36 47.15
N THR A 536 11.12 34.66 47.72
CA THR A 536 11.50 34.78 49.14
C THR A 536 12.89 35.41 49.22
N TRP A 537 13.04 36.42 50.08
CA TRP A 537 14.29 37.20 50.22
C TRP A 537 15.17 36.67 51.35
N GLN A 538 16.49 36.81 51.19
CA GLN A 538 17.44 36.50 52.26
C GLN A 538 17.34 37.51 53.41
N ASP A 539 17.19 37.04 54.65
CA ASP A 539 17.10 37.88 55.86
C ASP A 539 16.04 39.01 55.74
N ASP A 540 14.80 38.61 55.50
CA ASP A 540 13.65 39.50 55.22
C ASP A 540 13.47 40.68 56.20
N LYS A 541 13.92 40.51 57.45
CA LYS A 541 13.84 41.50 58.54
C LYS A 541 14.93 42.59 58.52
N LYS A 542 16.01 42.42 57.75
CA LYS A 542 17.14 43.39 57.70
C LYS A 542 17.18 44.23 56.43
N ILE A 543 16.42 43.88 55.39
CA ILE A 543 16.44 44.58 54.11
C ILE A 543 15.47 45.78 54.14
N ARG A 544 15.94 46.97 53.73
CA ARG A 544 15.10 48.17 53.63
C ARG A 544 14.02 47.98 52.56
N LYS A 545 12.78 48.37 52.86
CA LYS A 545 11.61 48.27 51.96
C LYS A 545 11.87 48.85 50.55
N LYS A 546 12.67 49.91 50.46
CA LYS A 546 13.09 50.53 49.19
C LYS A 546 13.94 49.59 48.32
N GLN A 547 14.88 48.85 48.90
CA GLN A 547 15.74 47.91 48.18
C GLN A 547 14.96 46.69 47.66
N LYS A 548 13.95 46.22 48.40
CA LYS A 548 13.05 45.15 47.93
C LYS A 548 12.24 45.58 46.72
N ASN A 549 11.70 46.80 46.71
CA ASN A 549 10.89 47.29 45.60
C ASN A 549 11.72 47.47 44.31
N GLU A 550 12.94 48.01 44.42
CA GLU A 550 13.85 48.13 43.26
C GLU A 550 14.26 46.74 42.71
N ALA A 551 14.50 45.76 43.59
CA ALA A 551 14.79 44.38 43.18
C ALA A 551 13.58 43.71 42.50
N LYS A 552 12.35 43.92 43.00
CA LYS A 552 11.11 43.41 42.40
C LYS A 552 10.87 43.95 40.99
N GLU A 553 11.03 45.27 40.79
CA GLU A 553 10.86 45.88 39.47
C GLU A 553 11.92 45.42 38.47
N LYS A 554 13.15 45.19 38.94
CA LYS A 554 14.22 44.66 38.10
C LYS A 554 13.95 43.20 37.70
N LEU A 555 13.49 42.38 38.64
CA LEU A 555 13.13 40.99 38.39
C LEU A 555 11.94 40.86 37.43
N GLY A 556 10.88 41.64 37.65
CA GLY A 556 9.69 41.64 36.78
C GLY A 556 10.02 42.01 35.33
N ARG A 557 10.86 43.04 35.12
CA ARG A 557 11.31 43.44 33.78
C ARG A 557 12.21 42.41 33.10
N TRP A 558 13.06 41.73 33.86
CA TRP A 558 13.94 40.71 33.29
C TRP A 558 13.14 39.47 32.86
N ILE A 559 12.16 39.04 33.67
CA ILE A 559 11.38 37.83 33.37
C ILE A 559 10.34 38.05 32.27
N SER A 560 9.75 39.25 32.17
CA SER A 560 8.88 39.58 31.03
C SER A 560 9.61 39.45 29.69
N VAL A 561 10.88 39.88 29.63
CA VAL A 561 11.74 39.72 28.44
C VAL A 561 12.10 38.26 28.19
N ARG A 562 12.48 37.50 29.24
CA ARG A 562 12.90 36.09 29.10
C ARG A 562 11.75 35.17 28.68
N LEU A 563 10.55 35.38 29.21
CA LEU A 563 9.36 34.59 28.88
C LEU A 563 8.57 35.13 27.69
N LYS A 564 8.96 36.30 27.14
CA LYS A 564 8.24 37.00 26.06
C LYS A 564 6.75 37.21 26.37
N LYS A 565 6.46 37.70 27.58
CA LYS A 565 5.09 37.96 28.08
C LYS A 565 4.97 39.39 28.55
N ASP A 566 3.84 40.02 28.22
CA ASP A 566 3.63 41.45 28.48
C ASP A 566 3.31 41.76 29.95
N THR A 567 2.71 40.80 30.67
CA THR A 567 2.31 40.98 32.07
C THR A 567 2.83 39.82 32.93
N VAL A 568 3.63 40.16 33.94
CA VAL A 568 4.19 39.22 34.92
C VAL A 568 3.97 39.80 36.32
N LEU A 569 3.37 39.03 37.21
CA LEU A 569 3.08 39.45 38.57
C LEU A 569 4.17 38.93 39.52
N VAL A 570 4.89 39.83 40.20
CA VAL A 570 5.90 39.47 41.20
C VAL A 570 5.30 39.61 42.60
N LEU A 571 5.10 38.47 43.27
CA LEU A 571 4.56 38.35 44.60
C LEU A 571 5.66 38.05 45.62
N ASP A 572 5.51 38.66 46.80
CA ASP A 572 6.37 38.37 47.95
C ASP A 572 5.79 37.19 48.71
N VAL A 573 6.61 36.17 48.98
CA VAL A 573 6.24 35.08 49.88
C VAL A 573 7.00 35.29 51.17
N ASN A 574 6.34 35.98 52.10
CA ASN A 574 6.83 36.23 53.46
C ASN A 574 6.41 35.14 54.42
#